data_AF-A0A7W4CVF8-F1
#
_entry.id   AF-A0A7W4CVF8-F1
#
_cell.length_a   1.000
_cell.length_b   1.000
_cell.length_c   1.000
_cell.angle_alpha   90.00
_cell.angle_beta   90.00
_cell.angle_gamma   90.00
#
_symmetry.space_group_name_H-M   'P 1'
#
loop_
_entity.id
_entity.type
_entity.pdbx_description
1 polymer ?
#
loop_
_entity_poly.entity_id
_entity_poly.type
_entity_poly.pdbx_seq_one_letter_code
_entity_poly.pdbx_strand_id
1 'polypeptide(L)'
;MVTILRDHLEAHPRSPEQLVFTVANGKPMGPAEADRRHNRALANMGLRTPEAERRRLWRKGLPVPTEDHITLHDLRASYAAWLFSEGYTIAEVLLLLGWSDSRMALEVYSRVFPRRVESVGPKQDEALKGLTVVVA
;
A
#
# COMPACT_ATOMS: atom_id res chain seq x y z
N MET A 1 2.82 -8.32 18.23
CA MET A 1 2.08 -7.10 17.79
C MET A 1 1.70 -6.20 18.96
N VAL A 2 1.13 -6.71 20.06
CA VAL A 2 0.74 -5.88 21.24
C VAL A 2 1.90 -5.12 21.88
N THR A 3 3.13 -5.64 21.77
CA THR A 3 4.34 -4.99 22.30
C THR A 3 4.70 -3.72 21.55
N ILE A 4 4.74 -3.74 20.21
CA ILE A 4 5.17 -2.58 19.39
C ILE A 4 4.31 -1.34 19.65
N LEU A 5 2.98 -1.47 19.69
CA LEU A 5 2.09 -0.34 19.93
C LEU A 5 2.23 0.18 21.37
N ARG A 6 2.41 -0.72 22.34
CA ARG A 6 2.65 -0.36 23.74
C ARG A 6 3.96 0.41 23.89
N ASP A 7 5.06 -0.14 23.37
CA ASP A 7 6.39 0.47 23.40
C ASP A 7 6.38 1.85 22.71
N HIS A 8 5.64 1.97 21.60
CA HIS A 8 5.48 3.25 20.90
C HIS A 8 4.76 4.29 21.77
N LEU A 9 3.66 3.91 22.44
CA LEU A 9 2.89 4.79 23.31
C LEU A 9 3.64 5.18 24.59
N GLU A 10 4.57 4.35 25.07
CA GLU A 10 5.47 4.69 26.17
C GLU A 10 6.54 5.71 25.74
N ALA A 11 7.10 5.55 24.54
CA ALA A 11 8.14 6.43 24.02
C ALA A 11 7.62 7.77 23.46
N HIS A 12 6.34 7.84 23.07
CA HIS A 12 5.73 9.01 22.46
C HIS A 12 4.48 9.42 23.28
N PRO A 13 4.61 10.37 24.23
CA PRO A 13 3.50 10.74 25.10
C PRO A 13 2.31 11.25 24.27
N ARG A 14 1.12 10.91 24.75
CA ARG A 14 -0.14 11.23 24.08
C ARG A 14 -0.29 12.75 23.95
N SER A 15 -0.60 13.21 22.74
CA SER A 15 -1.20 14.53 22.52
C SER A 15 -2.45 14.67 23.42
N PRO A 16 -2.83 15.89 23.86
CA PRO A 16 -4.12 16.12 24.53
C PRO A 16 -5.32 15.49 23.78
N GLU A 17 -5.19 15.34 22.46
CA GLU A 17 -6.20 14.77 21.55
C GLU A 17 -6.11 13.24 21.40
N GLN A 18 -5.34 12.55 22.25
CA GLN A 18 -5.21 11.07 22.23
C GLN A 18 -4.66 10.48 20.92
N LEU A 19 -3.92 11.26 20.14
CA LEU A 19 -3.30 10.79 18.90
C LEU A 19 -2.22 9.72 19.16
N VAL A 20 -2.23 8.68 18.32
CA VAL A 20 -1.27 7.57 18.40
C VAL A 20 0.10 7.96 17.85
N PHE A 21 0.14 8.68 16.73
CA PHE A 21 1.39 9.09 16.08
C PHE A 21 1.73 10.54 16.39
N THR A 22 2.58 10.73 17.40
CA THR A 22 3.16 12.02 17.77
C THR A 22 4.66 12.05 17.52
N VAL A 23 5.22 13.24 17.38
CA VAL A 23 6.67 13.46 17.49
C VAL A 23 7.07 13.53 18.96
N ALA A 24 8.37 13.48 19.27
CA ALA A 24 8.89 13.37 20.64
C ALA A 24 8.40 14.46 21.62
N ASN A 25 7.95 15.62 21.12
CA ASN A 25 7.37 16.70 21.93
C ASN A 25 5.84 16.62 22.08
N GLY A 26 5.21 15.49 21.74
CA GLY A 26 3.77 15.25 21.88
C GLY A 26 2.89 15.87 20.79
N LYS A 27 3.45 16.64 19.85
CA LYS A 27 2.69 17.21 18.73
C LYS A 27 2.29 16.15 17.70
N PRO A 28 1.18 16.33 16.97
CA PRO A 28 0.80 15.44 15.87
C PRO A 28 1.93 15.28 14.85
N MET A 29 2.14 14.04 14.39
CA MET A 29 3.08 13.79 13.30
C MET A 29 2.49 14.26 11.97
N GLY A 30 3.15 15.22 11.32
CA GLY A 30 2.76 15.68 9.99
C GLY A 30 3.27 14.75 8.86
N PRO A 31 2.72 14.89 7.64
CA PRO A 31 3.08 14.04 6.49
C PRO A 31 4.58 14.00 6.19
N ALA A 32 5.26 15.15 6.24
CA ALA A 32 6.69 15.24 5.95
C ALA A 32 7.57 14.44 6.92
N GLU A 33 7.14 14.29 8.18
CA GLU A 33 7.86 13.47 9.16
C GLU A 33 7.63 11.98 8.90
N ALA A 34 6.40 11.60 8.52
CA ALA A 34 6.10 10.23 8.09
C ALA A 34 6.95 9.83 6.87
N ASP A 35 7.03 10.68 5.85
CA ASP A 35 7.86 10.46 4.66
C ASP A 35 9.35 10.35 5.00
N ARG A 36 9.83 11.19 5.93
CA ARG A 36 11.22 11.14 6.39
C ARG A 36 11.54 9.82 7.09
N ARG A 37 10.64 9.33 7.94
CA ARG A 37 10.77 8.04 8.63
C ARG A 37 10.71 6.88 7.63
N HIS A 38 9.79 6.93 6.67
CA HIS A 38 9.69 5.96 5.58
C HIS A 38 10.98 5.87 4.76
N ASN A 39 11.50 7.00 4.30
CA ASN A 39 12.75 7.05 3.53
C ASN A 39 13.95 6.53 4.32
N ARG A 40 13.98 6.78 5.63
CA ARG A 40 15.01 6.22 6.51
C ARG A 40 14.89 4.70 6.62
N ALA A 41 13.67 4.18 6.74
CA ALA A 41 13.44 2.73 6.79
C ALA A 41 13.90 2.05 5.49
N LEU A 42 13.54 2.61 4.32
CA LEU A 42 14.01 2.10 3.03
C LEU A 42 15.54 2.12 2.93
N ALA A 43 16.18 3.19 3.42
CA ALA A 43 17.64 3.27 3.42
C ALA A 43 18.30 2.23 4.34
N ASN A 44 17.72 1.99 5.52
CA ASN A 44 18.21 0.94 6.43
C ASN A 44 18.05 -0.46 5.85
N MET A 45 17.09 -0.67 4.95
CA MET A 45 16.87 -1.93 4.22
C MET A 45 17.74 -2.04 2.95
N GLY A 46 18.53 -1.02 2.62
CA GLY A 46 19.32 -0.99 1.37
C GLY A 46 18.48 -0.76 0.10
N LEU A 47 17.21 -0.36 0.25
CA LEU A 47 16.28 -0.09 -0.85
C LEU A 47 16.34 1.37 -1.34
N ARG A 48 17.12 2.22 -0.66
CA ARG A 48 17.28 3.63 -0.99
C ARG A 48 18.64 4.14 -0.54
N THR A 49 19.29 5.00 -1.32
CA THR A 49 20.52 5.66 -0.89
C THR A 49 20.16 6.71 0.17
N PRO A 50 20.84 6.72 1.33
CA PRO A 50 20.63 7.74 2.35
C PRO A 50 20.78 9.16 1.79
N GLU A 51 19.94 10.09 2.25
CA GLU A 51 19.96 11.48 1.75
C GLU A 51 21.30 12.19 2.00
N ALA A 52 22.02 11.82 3.05
CA ALA A 52 23.37 12.32 3.30
C ALA A 52 24.36 11.86 2.23
N GLU A 53 24.21 10.63 1.76
CA GLU A 53 25.06 10.02 0.74
C GLU A 53 24.74 10.59 -0.65
N ARG A 54 23.47 10.73 -1.01
CA ARG A 54 23.04 11.44 -2.23
C ARG A 54 23.64 12.84 -2.30
N ARG A 55 23.55 13.60 -1.21
CA ARG A 55 24.15 14.94 -1.11
C ARG A 55 25.68 14.92 -1.19
N ARG A 56 26.33 13.84 -0.76
CA ARG A 56 27.80 13.68 -0.89
C ARG A 56 28.19 13.43 -2.34
N LEU A 57 27.51 12.52 -3.03
CA LEU A 57 27.77 12.19 -4.44
C LEU A 57 27.55 13.42 -5.33
N TRP A 58 26.44 14.13 -5.13
CA TRP A 58 26.14 15.36 -5.86
C TRP A 58 27.22 16.43 -5.69
N ARG A 59 27.68 16.68 -4.45
CA ARG A 59 28.78 17.63 -4.16
C ARG A 59 30.10 17.23 -4.80
N LYS A 60 30.33 15.93 -5.03
CA LYS A 60 31.53 15.41 -5.68
C LYS A 60 31.40 15.34 -7.21
N GLY A 61 30.26 15.75 -7.78
CA GLY A 61 29.99 15.61 -9.22
C GLY A 61 29.89 14.14 -9.66
N LEU A 62 29.64 13.22 -8.73
CA LEU A 62 29.51 11.79 -9.01
C LEU A 62 28.06 11.45 -9.37
N PRO A 63 27.85 10.40 -10.21
CA PRO A 63 26.51 9.96 -10.54
C PRO A 63 25.76 9.54 -9.27
N VAL A 64 24.53 10.04 -9.13
CA VAL A 64 23.60 9.62 -8.09
C VAL A 64 22.80 8.44 -8.63
N PRO A 65 22.73 7.30 -7.93
CA PRO A 65 21.92 6.17 -8.37
C PRO A 65 20.48 6.60 -8.66
N THR A 66 19.95 6.14 -9.80
CA THR A 66 18.52 6.19 -10.08
C THR A 66 17.87 5.07 -9.27
N GLU A 67 16.89 5.43 -8.44
CA GLU A 67 16.26 4.50 -7.51
C GLU A 67 14.77 4.43 -7.78
N ASP A 68 14.20 3.24 -7.61
CA ASP A 68 12.77 3.06 -7.67
C ASP A 68 12.12 3.83 -6.52
N HIS A 69 11.15 4.67 -6.87
CA HIS A 69 10.47 5.48 -5.88
C HIS A 69 9.37 4.66 -5.20
N ILE A 70 9.70 4.08 -4.04
CA ILE A 70 8.70 3.43 -3.17
C ILE A 70 8.12 4.48 -2.23
N THR A 71 6.85 4.81 -2.40
CA THR A 71 6.07 5.72 -1.55
C THR A 71 5.29 4.95 -0.47
N LEU A 72 4.75 5.67 0.51
CA LEU A 72 3.79 5.08 1.46
C LEU A 72 2.51 4.58 0.77
N HIS A 73 2.13 5.20 -0.35
CA HIS A 73 0.97 4.77 -1.12
C HIS A 73 1.22 3.42 -1.81
N ASP A 74 2.44 3.14 -2.23
CA ASP A 74 2.81 1.85 -2.83
C ASP A 74 2.71 0.70 -1.83
N LEU A 75 2.93 0.96 -0.54
CA LEU A 75 2.68 -0.03 0.52
C LEU A 75 1.19 -0.37 0.63
N ARG A 76 0.32 0.63 0.49
CA ARG A 76 -1.14 0.41 0.48
C ARG A 76 -1.58 -0.38 -0.77
N ALA A 77 -1.00 -0.09 -1.92
CA ALA A 77 -1.24 -0.86 -3.14
C ALA A 77 -0.74 -2.31 -3.01
N SER A 78 0.42 -2.51 -2.39
CA SER A 78 0.99 -3.84 -2.12
C SER A 78 0.10 -4.67 -1.18
N TYR A 79 -0.45 -4.04 -0.14
CA TYR A 79 -1.41 -4.68 0.76
C TYR A 79 -2.70 -5.10 0.03
N ALA A 80 -3.22 -4.24 -0.85
CA ALA A 80 -4.38 -4.59 -1.69
C ALA A 80 -4.09 -5.80 -2.59
N ALA A 81 -2.93 -5.81 -3.26
CA ALA A 81 -2.51 -6.91 -4.10
C ALA A 81 -2.38 -8.23 -3.31
N TRP A 82 -1.85 -8.17 -2.09
CA TRP A 82 -1.75 -9.33 -1.20
C TRP A 82 -3.14 -9.87 -0.83
N LEU A 83 -4.08 -9.03 -0.38
CA LEU A 83 -5.44 -9.47 -0.06
C LEU A 83 -6.11 -10.18 -1.24
N PHE A 84 -5.91 -9.69 -2.46
CA PHE A 84 -6.43 -10.37 -3.64
C PHE A 84 -5.73 -11.69 -3.94
N SER A 85 -4.43 -11.80 -3.69
CA SER A 85 -3.71 -13.08 -3.83
C SER A 85 -4.21 -14.14 -2.86
N GLU A 86 -4.66 -13.72 -1.67
CA GLU A 86 -5.31 -14.59 -0.67
C GLU A 86 -6.77 -14.91 -1.03
N GLY A 87 -7.28 -14.35 -2.13
CA GLY A 87 -8.58 -14.70 -2.69
C GLY A 87 -9.75 -13.81 -2.27
N TYR A 88 -9.51 -12.77 -1.46
CA TYR A 88 -10.54 -11.81 -1.03
C TYR A 88 -11.27 -11.18 -2.23
N THR A 89 -12.55 -10.88 -2.04
CA THR A 89 -13.41 -10.24 -3.04
C THR A 89 -13.13 -8.73 -3.14
N ILE A 90 -13.58 -8.12 -4.24
CA ILE A 90 -13.53 -6.66 -4.43
C ILE A 90 -14.18 -5.93 -3.26
N ALA A 91 -15.38 -6.38 -2.86
CA ALA A 91 -16.15 -5.75 -1.80
C ALA A 91 -15.42 -5.78 -0.45
N GLU A 92 -14.80 -6.92 -0.10
CA GLU A 92 -14.04 -7.06 1.14
C GLU A 92 -12.80 -6.15 1.16
N VAL A 93 -12.07 -6.06 0.04
CA VAL A 93 -10.88 -5.20 -0.01
C VAL A 93 -11.25 -3.72 -0.05
N LEU A 94 -12.32 -3.33 -0.75
CA LEU A 94 -12.85 -1.96 -0.68
C LEU A 94 -13.18 -1.58 0.76
N LEU A 95 -13.83 -2.48 1.50
CA LEU A 95 -14.18 -2.28 2.91
C LEU A 95 -12.93 -2.15 3.80
N LEU A 96 -11.98 -3.07 3.67
CA LEU A 96 -10.74 -3.08 4.48
C LEU A 96 -9.85 -1.88 4.21
N LEU A 97 -9.81 -1.40 2.97
CA LEU A 97 -9.02 -0.24 2.59
C LEU A 97 -9.77 1.08 2.83
N GLY A 98 -11.10 1.06 2.93
CA GLY A 98 -11.91 2.29 2.96
C GLY A 98 -11.92 3.01 1.61
N TRP A 99 -11.86 2.26 0.51
CA TRP A 99 -11.97 2.81 -0.84
C TRP A 99 -13.43 3.12 -1.16
N SER A 100 -13.72 4.37 -1.49
CA SER A 100 -15.05 4.81 -1.93
C SER A 100 -15.29 4.59 -3.43
N ASP A 101 -14.23 4.39 -4.23
CA ASP A 101 -14.32 4.18 -5.68
C ASP A 101 -13.75 2.81 -6.10
N SER A 102 -14.62 2.02 -6.71
CA SER A 102 -14.30 0.71 -7.30
C SER A 102 -13.29 0.77 -8.46
N ARG A 103 -13.13 1.92 -9.12
CA ARG A 103 -12.18 2.09 -10.24
C ARG A 103 -10.73 1.87 -9.82
N MET A 104 -10.36 2.34 -8.63
CA MET A 104 -9.00 2.18 -8.11
C MET A 104 -8.67 0.72 -7.81
N ALA A 105 -9.68 -0.05 -7.37
CA ALA A 105 -9.53 -1.49 -7.25
C ALA A 105 -9.32 -2.12 -8.64
N LEU A 106 -10.19 -1.81 -9.62
CA LEU A 106 -10.12 -2.32 -11.00
C LEU A 106 -8.79 -2.02 -11.71
N GLU A 107 -8.22 -0.83 -11.50
CA GLU A 107 -6.91 -0.45 -12.05
C GLU A 107 -5.80 -1.36 -11.54
N VAL A 108 -5.75 -1.63 -10.23
CA VAL A 108 -4.83 -2.59 -9.60
C VAL A 108 -5.08 -4.02 -10.12
N TYR A 109 -6.36 -4.41 -10.29
CA TYR A 109 -6.74 -5.76 -10.72
C TYR A 109 -6.34 -6.14 -12.13
N SER A 110 -6.43 -5.21 -13.08
CA SER A 110 -6.14 -5.49 -14.50
C SER A 110 -4.72 -6.01 -14.74
N ARG A 111 -3.78 -5.69 -13.85
CA ARG A 111 -2.35 -6.02 -13.98
C ARG A 111 -1.93 -7.26 -13.21
N VAL A 112 -2.63 -7.60 -12.12
CA VAL A 112 -2.14 -8.62 -11.15
C VAL A 112 -2.78 -10.00 -11.34
N PHE A 113 -4.00 -10.10 -11.89
CA PHE A 113 -4.72 -11.39 -12.00
C PHE A 113 -5.37 -11.65 -13.37
N PRO A 114 -4.59 -11.83 -14.46
CA PRO A 114 -5.15 -12.18 -15.77
C PRO A 114 -5.92 -13.52 -15.76
N ARG A 115 -5.52 -14.47 -14.90
CA ARG A 115 -6.03 -15.86 -14.92
C ARG A 115 -7.40 -16.07 -14.27
N ARG A 116 -7.95 -15.11 -13.52
CA ARG A 116 -9.32 -15.26 -12.98
C ARG A 116 -10.36 -15.14 -14.08
N VAL A 117 -10.12 -14.30 -15.10
CA VAL A 117 -11.02 -14.13 -16.26
C VAL A 117 -11.14 -15.42 -17.06
N GLU A 118 -10.04 -16.14 -17.26
CA GLU A 118 -9.99 -17.39 -18.03
C GLU A 118 -10.84 -18.52 -17.41
N SER A 119 -11.05 -18.50 -16.09
CA SER A 119 -11.81 -19.52 -15.36
C SER A 119 -13.33 -19.28 -15.29
N VAL A 120 -13.78 -18.07 -15.66
CA VAL A 120 -15.19 -17.66 -15.56
C VAL A 120 -15.98 -18.05 -16.82
N GLY A 121 -15.38 -17.91 -18.00
CA GLY A 121 -16.02 -18.21 -19.29
C GLY A 121 -16.63 -19.61 -19.35
N PRO A 122 -15.85 -20.68 -19.10
CA PRO A 122 -16.37 -22.05 -19.18
C PRO A 122 -17.52 -22.34 -18.20
N LYS A 123 -17.50 -21.75 -17.00
CA LYS A 123 -18.55 -21.93 -15.99
C LYS A 123 -19.82 -21.15 -16.33
N GLN A 124 -19.68 -19.97 -16.94
CA GLN A 124 -20.83 -19.21 -17.45
C GLN A 124 -21.46 -19.92 -18.63
N ASP A 125 -20.66 -20.41 -19.58
CA ASP A 125 -21.14 -21.16 -20.74
C ASP A 125 -21.89 -22.44 -20.32
N GLU A 126 -21.40 -23.13 -19.29
CA GLU A 126 -22.08 -24.30 -18.71
C GLU A 126 -23.38 -23.92 -17.99
N ALA A 127 -23.39 -22.83 -17.20
CA ALA A 127 -24.59 -22.37 -16.50
C ALA A 127 -25.68 -21.84 -17.46
N LEU A 128 -25.27 -21.30 -18.62
CA LEU A 128 -26.18 -20.81 -19.66
C LEU A 128 -26.59 -21.90 -20.65
N LYS A 129 -26.00 -23.10 -20.56
CA LYS A 129 -26.29 -24.22 -21.44
C LYS A 129 -27.72 -24.71 -21.19
N GLY A 130 -28.62 -24.40 -22.13
CA GLY A 130 -30.03 -24.78 -22.07
C GLY A 130 -31.00 -23.65 -21.69
N LEU A 131 -30.52 -22.43 -21.46
CA LEU A 131 -31.38 -21.25 -21.35
C LEU A 131 -31.76 -20.74 -22.75
N THR A 132 -33.02 -20.93 -23.13
CA THR A 132 -33.58 -20.31 -24.33
C THR A 132 -33.86 -18.84 -24.03
N VAL A 133 -33.11 -17.93 -24.64
CA VAL A 133 -33.42 -16.49 -24.59
C VAL A 133 -34.72 -16.27 -25.37
N VAL A 134 -35.82 -16.10 -24.66
CA VAL A 134 -37.07 -15.64 -25.27
C VAL A 134 -36.95 -14.13 -25.39
N VAL A 135 -36.61 -13.66 -26.59
CA VAL A 135 -36.68 -12.25 -26.94
C VAL A 135 -38.16 -11.93 -27.11
N ALA A 136 -38.70 -11.09 -26.22
CA ALA A 136 -40.05 -10.54 -26.32
C ALA A 136 -40.11 -9.42 -27.37
#